data_AF-A0A8H6F737-F1
#
_entry.id   AF-A0A8H6F737-F1
#
_cell.length_a   1.000
_cell.length_b   1.000
_cell.length_c   1.000
_cell.angle_alpha   90.00
_cell.angle_beta   90.00
_cell.angle_gamma   90.00
#
_symmetry.space_group_name_H-M   'P 1'
#
loop_
_entity.id
_entity.type
_entity.pdbx_description
1 polymer ?
#
loop_
_entity_poly.entity_id
_entity_poly.type
_entity_poly.pdbx_seq_one_letter_code
_entity_poly.pdbx_strand_id
1 'polypeptide(L)'
;MVVISDKAGGFFYERWGDAPVHSIAAALFLPREKIHFFEDVGYYHVPFTNCPVDKEVRKARNCNCDPNKDFTWRGYSCTTKYYTLNNFKRQKGWEKYTA
;
A
#
# COMPACT_ATOMS: atom_id res chain seq x y z
N MET A 1 21.45 1.63 -0.42
CA MET A 1 20.56 2.79 -0.66
C MET A 1 20.84 3.92 0.31
N VAL A 2 20.62 3.72 1.62
CA VAL A 2 20.73 4.78 2.65
C VAL A 2 22.07 5.52 2.63
N VAL A 3 23.21 4.80 2.54
CA VAL A 3 24.55 5.43 2.49
C VAL A 3 24.75 6.34 1.27
N ILE A 4 24.17 5.99 0.11
CA ILE A 4 24.24 6.82 -1.10
C ILE A 4 23.35 8.05 -0.92
N SER A 5 22.14 7.85 -0.38
CA SER A 5 21.20 8.93 -0.10
C SER A 5 21.72 9.93 0.93
N ASP A 6 22.46 9.45 1.94
CA ASP A 6 23.05 10.28 2.99
C ASP A 6 24.16 11.18 2.44
N LYS A 7 25.04 10.63 1.59
CA LYS A 7 26.06 11.42 0.88
C LYS A 7 25.48 12.48 -0.06
N ALA A 8 24.31 12.22 -0.65
CA ALA A 8 23.60 13.20 -1.47
C ALA A 8 22.98 14.34 -0.62
N GLY A 9 22.85 14.15 0.70
CA GLY A 9 22.34 15.15 1.63
C GLY A 9 20.82 15.40 1.55
N GLY A 10 20.08 14.64 0.74
CA GLY A 10 18.64 14.84 0.50
C GLY A 10 17.75 14.64 1.74
N PHE A 11 18.27 14.00 2.80
CA PHE A 11 17.57 13.95 4.09
C PHE A 11 17.56 15.30 4.83
N PHE A 12 18.58 16.14 4.62
CA PHE A 12 18.75 17.41 5.33
C PHE A 12 18.51 18.63 4.45
N TYR A 13 18.95 18.57 3.19
CA TYR A 13 18.77 19.66 2.22
C TYR A 13 17.43 19.57 1.48
N GLU A 14 16.78 18.41 1.52
CA GLU A 14 15.40 18.22 1.07
C GLU A 14 14.55 17.59 2.19
N ARG A 15 13.57 16.76 1.84
CA ARG A 15 12.69 16.06 2.80
C ARG A 15 12.46 14.62 2.38
N TRP A 16 13.55 13.90 2.09
CA TRP A 16 13.45 12.48 1.75
C TRP A 16 12.94 11.69 2.96
N GLY A 17 11.72 11.15 2.84
CA GLY A 17 11.17 10.24 3.83
C GLY A 17 11.77 8.84 3.71
N ASP A 18 11.70 8.06 4.77
CA ASP A 18 12.08 6.65 4.76
C ASP A 18 11.15 5.84 3.84
N ALA A 19 9.85 6.14 3.82
CA ALA A 19 8.87 5.43 2.98
C ALA A 19 9.23 5.38 1.48
N PRO A 20 9.52 6.50 0.78
CA PRO A 20 9.96 6.44 -0.61
C PRO A 20 11.34 5.76 -0.76
N VAL A 21 12.28 5.95 0.17
CA VAL A 21 13.61 5.32 0.11
C VAL A 21 13.50 3.78 0.21
N HIS A 22 12.72 3.28 1.16
CA HIS A 22 12.43 1.86 1.32
C HIS A 22 11.68 1.30 0.11
N SER A 23 10.68 2.01 -0.41
CA SER A 23 9.90 1.57 -1.57
C SER A 23 10.78 1.41 -2.82
N ILE A 24 11.68 2.36 -3.09
CA ILE A 24 12.63 2.28 -4.22
C ILE A 24 13.61 1.12 -4.00
N ALA A 25 14.17 0.97 -2.79
CA ALA A 25 15.09 -0.12 -2.49
C ALA A 25 14.44 -1.50 -2.66
N ALA A 26 13.24 -1.70 -2.12
CA ALA A 26 12.50 -2.95 -2.26
C ALA A 26 12.17 -3.26 -3.73
N ALA A 27 11.72 -2.26 -4.50
CA ALA A 27 11.36 -2.44 -5.90
C ALA A 27 12.56 -2.72 -6.82
N LEU A 28 13.77 -2.25 -6.48
CA LEU A 28 14.98 -2.45 -7.29
C LEU A 28 15.78 -3.69 -6.89
N PHE A 29 15.81 -4.05 -5.60
CA PHE A 29 16.74 -5.07 -5.10
C PHE A 29 16.10 -6.41 -4.79
N LEU A 30 14.77 -6.51 -4.78
CA LEU A 30 14.06 -7.77 -4.59
C LEU A 30 13.31 -8.16 -5.87
N PRO A 31 13.18 -9.47 -6.17
CA PRO A 31 12.19 -9.95 -7.11
C PRO A 31 10.80 -9.47 -6.65
N ARG A 32 9.98 -9.02 -7.61
CA ARG A 32 8.63 -8.47 -7.33
C ARG A 32 7.76 -9.41 -6.51
N GLU A 33 7.92 -10.72 -6.68
CA GLU A 33 7.17 -11.77 -5.98
C GLU A 33 7.50 -11.86 -4.48
N LYS A 34 8.57 -11.19 -4.03
CA LYS A 34 8.92 -11.09 -2.61
C LYS A 34 8.20 -9.95 -1.88
N ILE A 35 7.50 -9.08 -2.61
CA ILE A 35 6.70 -8.01 -2.04
C ILE A 35 5.25 -8.52 -1.94
N HIS A 36 4.63 -8.31 -0.78
CA HIS A 36 3.27 -8.77 -0.51
C HIS A 36 2.40 -7.60 -0.03
N PHE A 37 1.20 -7.51 -0.59
CA PHE A 37 0.16 -6.60 -0.11
C PHE A 37 -0.85 -7.39 0.73
N PHE A 38 -1.00 -7.01 1.99
CA PHE A 38 -1.91 -7.64 2.94
C PHE A 38 -3.34 -7.12 2.76
N GLU A 39 -4.10 -7.77 1.89
CA GLU A 39 -5.49 -7.44 1.57
C GLU A 39 -6.52 -7.76 2.67
N ASP A 40 -6.08 -8.52 3.67
CA ASP A 40 -6.89 -9.15 4.69
C ASP A 40 -6.63 -8.56 6.10
N VAL A 41 -5.78 -7.55 6.20
CA VAL A 41 -5.42 -6.86 7.46
C VAL A 41 -6.02 -5.46 7.50
N GLY A 42 -6.93 -5.21 8.44
CA GLY A 42 -7.43 -3.86 8.70
C GLY A 42 -6.35 -2.97 9.34
N TYR A 43 -6.07 -1.81 8.76
CA TYR A 43 -5.07 -0.87 9.28
C TYR A 43 -5.51 0.58 9.10
N TYR A 44 -5.17 1.43 10.07
CA TYR A 44 -5.44 2.86 10.02
C TYR A 44 -4.21 3.65 10.43
N HIS A 45 -3.82 4.59 9.57
CA HIS A 45 -2.86 5.64 9.89
C HIS A 45 -3.35 6.92 9.24
N VAL A 46 -3.60 7.95 10.05
CA VAL A 46 -4.24 9.19 9.61
C VAL A 46 -3.60 9.73 8.31
N PRO A 47 -4.39 10.09 7.27
CA PRO A 47 -5.86 9.98 7.17
C PRO A 47 -6.35 8.69 6.48
N PHE A 48 -5.48 7.71 6.23
CA PHE A 48 -5.76 6.57 5.36
C PHE A 48 -6.13 5.29 6.12
N THR A 49 -7.05 4.52 5.53
CA THR A 49 -7.51 3.24 6.04
C THR A 49 -7.28 2.15 4.98
N ASN A 50 -6.72 1.01 5.37
CA ASN A 50 -6.80 -0.24 4.63
C ASN A 50 -7.91 -1.06 5.28
N CYS A 51 -8.99 -1.36 4.58
CA CYS A 51 -10.09 -2.17 5.08
C CYS A 51 -10.37 -3.32 4.10
N PRO A 52 -10.36 -4.59 4.55
CA PRO A 52 -10.56 -5.72 3.66
C PRO A 52 -11.88 -5.62 2.87
N VAL A 53 -11.78 -5.78 1.55
CA VAL A 53 -12.92 -5.69 0.61
C VAL A 53 -13.97 -6.77 0.94
N ASP A 54 -13.50 -7.99 1.20
CA ASP A 54 -14.34 -9.14 1.48
C ASP A 54 -15.07 -9.00 2.83
N LYS A 55 -16.41 -9.10 2.78
CA LYS A 55 -17.27 -9.03 3.96
C LYS A 55 -17.06 -10.23 4.90
N GLU A 56 -16.80 -11.41 4.35
CA GLU A 56 -16.58 -12.62 5.16
C GLU A 56 -15.25 -12.55 5.90
N VAL A 57 -14.20 -12.02 5.26
CA VAL A 57 -12.92 -11.74 5.94
C VAL A 57 -13.11 -10.76 7.09
N ARG A 58 -13.82 -9.65 6.84
CA ARG A 58 -14.12 -8.66 7.89
C ARG A 58 -14.89 -9.27 9.06
N LYS A 59 -15.89 -10.09 8.78
CA LYS A 59 -16.69 -10.78 9.80
C LYS A 59 -15.87 -11.80 10.57
N ALA A 60 -15.09 -12.63 9.88
CA ALA A 60 -14.28 -13.69 10.50
C ALA A 60 -13.16 -13.12 11.38
N ARG A 61 -12.62 -11.95 11.03
CA ARG A 61 -11.51 -11.30 11.76
C ARG A 61 -11.95 -10.16 12.67
N ASN A 62 -13.25 -9.98 12.86
CA ASN A 62 -13.83 -8.92 13.70
C ASN A 62 -13.29 -7.51 13.35
N CYS A 63 -13.16 -7.19 12.06
CA CYS A 63 -12.65 -5.90 11.63
C CYS A 63 -13.61 -4.76 12.02
N ASN A 64 -13.07 -3.68 12.62
CA ASN A 64 -13.81 -2.49 13.04
C ASN A 64 -13.71 -1.31 12.05
N CYS A 65 -13.32 -1.56 10.80
CA CYS A 65 -13.14 -0.52 9.78
C CYS A 65 -14.41 -0.33 8.93
N ASP A 66 -14.63 0.90 8.47
CA ASP A 66 -15.66 1.21 7.46
C ASP A 66 -15.06 0.97 6.06
N PRO A 67 -15.57 -0.01 5.29
CA PRO A 67 -15.03 -0.31 3.96
C PRO A 67 -15.21 0.86 2.99
N ASN A 68 -16.17 1.77 3.20
CA ASN A 68 -16.34 2.95 2.35
C ASN A 68 -15.23 3.99 2.55
N LYS A 69 -14.50 3.91 3.67
CA LYS A 69 -13.33 4.75 3.96
C LYS A 69 -12.01 4.10 3.56
N ASP A 70 -12.06 2.93 2.94
CA ASP A 70 -10.87 2.29 2.40
C ASP A 70 -10.19 3.21 1.38
N PHE A 71 -8.87 3.35 1.51
CA PHE A 71 -8.04 4.17 0.64
C PHE A 71 -7.39 3.34 -0.48
N THR A 72 -7.27 2.03 -0.29
CA THR A 72 -6.53 1.10 -1.15
C THR A 72 -6.85 1.28 -2.62
N TRP A 73 -8.13 1.42 -2.97
CA TRP A 73 -8.61 1.45 -4.36
C TRP A 73 -8.89 2.84 -4.92
N ARG A 74 -8.65 3.89 -4.13
CA ARG A 74 -8.89 5.28 -4.56
C ARG A 74 -7.81 5.78 -5.51
N GLY A 75 -8.13 6.80 -6.31
CA GLY A 75 -7.24 7.30 -7.36
C GLY A 75 -5.87 7.81 -6.87
N TYR A 76 -5.78 8.32 -5.65
CA TYR A 76 -4.50 8.78 -5.06
C TYR A 76 -3.65 7.62 -4.47
N SER A 77 -4.23 6.43 -4.34
CA SER A 77 -3.51 5.24 -3.89
C SER A 77 -2.66 4.64 -5.02
N CYS A 78 -1.57 3.98 -4.65
CA CYS A 78 -0.71 3.25 -5.58
C CYS A 78 -1.08 1.76 -5.73
N THR A 79 -2.03 1.23 -4.95
CA THR A 79 -2.34 -0.21 -4.97
C THR A 79 -2.86 -0.67 -6.33
N THR A 80 -3.69 0.13 -7.00
CA THR A 80 -4.14 -0.16 -8.38
C THR A 80 -2.97 -0.30 -9.35
N LYS A 81 -1.96 0.57 -9.24
CA LYS A 81 -0.73 0.49 -10.05
C LYS A 81 0.08 -0.76 -9.70
N TYR A 82 0.22 -1.07 -8.41
CA TYR A 82 0.90 -2.27 -7.94
C TYR A 82 0.28 -3.55 -8.53
N TYR A 83 -1.03 -3.72 -8.48
CA TYR A 83 -1.70 -4.89 -9.06
C TYR A 83 -1.56 -4.94 -10.59
N THR A 84 -1.64 -3.79 -11.26
CA THR A 84 -1.57 -3.71 -12.74
C THR A 84 -0.18 -4.08 -13.25
N LEU A 85 0.89 -3.56 -12.65
CA LEU A 85 2.27 -3.86 -13.06
C LEU A 85 2.67 -5.31 -12.81
N ASN A 86 2.07 -5.94 -11.79
CA ASN A 86 2.34 -7.33 -11.44
C ASN A 86 1.36 -8.33 -12.08
N ASN A 87 0.40 -7.88 -12.88
CA ASN A 87 -0.67 -8.71 -13.45
C ASN A 87 -1.45 -9.53 -12.39
N PHE A 88 -1.65 -8.96 -11.21
CA PHE A 88 -2.40 -9.60 -10.13
C PHE A 88 -3.91 -9.45 -10.32
N LYS A 89 -4.64 -10.50 -9.95
CA LYS A 89 -6.10 -10.45 -9.89
C LYS A 89 -6.52 -9.60 -8.68
N ARG A 90 -7.39 -8.62 -8.92
CA ARG A 90 -7.96 -7.79 -7.85
C ARG A 90 -9.10 -8.54 -7.14
N GLN A 91 -9.37 -8.17 -5.89
CA GLN A 91 -10.41 -8.77 -5.05
C GLN A 91 -11.79 -8.48 -5.64
N LYS A 92 -12.70 -9.45 -5.55
CA LYS A 92 -14.06 -9.28 -6.07
C LYS A 92 -14.78 -8.11 -5.39
N GLY A 93 -15.25 -7.13 -6.17
CA GLY A 93 -16.02 -5.99 -5.67
C GLY A 93 -15.18 -4.82 -5.18
N TRP A 94 -13.86 -4.81 -5.45
CA TRP A 94 -12.97 -3.67 -5.18
C TRP A 94 -13.45 -2.38 -5.88
N GLU A 95 -14.13 -2.50 -7.01
CA GLU A 95 -14.65 -1.39 -7.83
C GLU A 95 -15.63 -0.49 -7.06
N LYS A 96 -16.26 -1.02 -6.01
CA LYS A 96 -17.18 -0.25 -5.16
C LYS A 96 -16.47 0.77 -4.28
N TYR A 97 -15.15 0.64 -4.12
CA TYR A 97 -14.33 1.42 -3.20
C TYR A 97 -13.34 2.36 -3.94
N THR A 98 -13.60 2.65 -5.22
CA THR A 98 -12.75 3.51 -6.05
C THR A 98 -13.15 4.99 -6.03
N ALA A 99 -14.31 5.30 -5.44
CA ALA A 99 -14.87 6.66 -5.34
C ALA A 99 -14.21 7.48 -4.22
#